data_AF-A0A1K2HBC2-F1
#
_entry.id   AF-A0A1K2HBC2-F1
#
_cell.length_a   1.000
_cell.length_b   1.000
_cell.length_c   1.000
_cell.angle_alpha   90.00
_cell.angle_beta   90.00
_cell.angle_gamma   90.00
#
_symmetry.space_group_name_H-M   'P 1'
#
loop_
_entity.id
_entity.type
_entity.pdbx_description
1 polymer ?
#
loop_
_entity_poly.entity_id
_entity_poly.type
_entity_poly.pdbx_seq_one_letter_code
_entity_poly.pdbx_strand_id
1 'polypeptide(L)'
;MILTGETTYAVSNELYLVRVLNGFDMCGSSLDNLAYVKSLYHILDDLKKISEDNVHELWTKGTCKEVELYEKCLKYIKFKKGISFGYYLELVNNALNANDGIYPHDIVHMCSDRLSISKTGLPSHELEEEVRKFFNKNVVISRKEIDEFTNHILKGGYRK
;
A
#
# COMPACT_ATOMS: atom_id res chain seq x y z
N MET A 1 -8.47 15.52 -12.85
CA MET A 1 -8.45 15.03 -14.25
C MET A 1 -8.24 13.53 -14.17
N ILE A 2 -9.29 12.72 -14.32
CA ILE A 2 -9.16 11.26 -14.31
C ILE A 2 -8.53 10.90 -15.66
N LEU A 3 -7.30 10.40 -15.67
CA LEU A 3 -6.70 9.84 -16.87
C LEU A 3 -7.55 8.63 -17.28
N THR A 4 -8.32 8.80 -18.35
CA THR A 4 -9.21 7.78 -18.89
C THR A 4 -8.42 6.52 -19.23
N GLY A 5 -8.50 5.48 -18.39
CA GLY A 5 -7.83 4.18 -18.60
C GLY A 5 -7.23 3.54 -17.33
N GLU A 6 -7.13 4.28 -16.22
CA GLU A 6 -6.60 3.71 -14.98
C GLU A 6 -7.65 2.85 -14.27
N THR A 7 -7.31 1.58 -14.04
CA THR A 7 -8.15 0.63 -13.32
C THR A 7 -7.67 0.59 -11.88
N THR A 8 -8.55 0.93 -10.95
CA THR A 8 -8.31 0.78 -9.51
C THR A 8 -8.82 -0.58 -9.05
N TYR A 9 -8.20 -1.14 -8.01
CA TYR A 9 -8.57 -2.42 -7.41
C TYR A 9 -9.06 -2.23 -5.99
N ALA A 10 -10.12 -2.95 -5.64
CA ALA A 10 -10.45 -3.20 -4.25
C ALA A 10 -9.49 -4.26 -3.70
N VAL A 11 -8.99 -4.06 -2.48
CA VAL A 11 -8.06 -5.00 -1.84
C VAL A 11 -8.46 -5.28 -0.40
N SER A 12 -7.96 -6.38 0.16
CA SER A 12 -8.16 -6.73 1.56
C SER A 12 -7.56 -5.68 2.50
N ASN A 13 -8.03 -5.65 3.76
CA ASN A 13 -7.46 -4.76 4.78
C ASN A 13 -5.94 -4.93 4.93
N GLU A 14 -5.44 -6.15 4.81
CA GLU A 14 -4.00 -6.42 4.84
C GLU A 14 -3.28 -5.71 3.71
N LEU A 15 -3.73 -5.88 2.47
CA LEU A 15 -3.08 -5.28 1.30
C LEU A 15 -3.24 -3.76 1.26
N TYR A 16 -4.34 -3.23 1.80
CA TYR A 16 -4.50 -1.80 2.02
C TYR A 16 -3.40 -1.27 2.96
N LEU A 17 -3.17 -1.94 4.08
CA LEU A 17 -2.11 -1.53 5.01
C LEU A 17 -0.71 -1.70 4.39
N VAL A 18 -0.50 -2.75 3.59
CA VAL A 18 0.73 -2.89 2.80
C VAL A 18 0.90 -1.72 1.83
N ARG A 19 -0.17 -1.27 1.15
CA ARG A 19 -0.14 -0.10 0.27
C ARG A 19 0.33 1.16 1.00
N VAL A 20 -0.26 1.40 2.17
CA VAL A 20 0.05 2.56 3.00
C VAL A 20 1.52 2.52 3.44
N LEU A 21 2.00 1.35 3.86
CA LEU A 21 3.38 1.16 4.31
C LEU A 21 4.40 1.21 3.16
N ASN A 22 4.04 0.74 1.97
CA ASN A 22 4.90 0.82 0.80
C ASN A 22 5.13 2.26 0.33
N GLY A 23 4.29 3.22 0.71
CA GLY A 23 4.56 4.64 0.41
C GLY A 23 5.80 5.20 1.11
N PHE A 24 6.35 4.49 2.10
CA PHE A 24 7.60 4.85 2.78
C PHE A 24 8.87 4.29 2.12
N ASP A 25 8.74 3.19 1.38
CA ASP A 25 9.86 2.45 0.81
C ASP A 25 9.84 2.56 -0.71
N MET A 26 10.84 3.19 -1.35
CA MET A 26 10.86 3.33 -2.81
C MET A 26 11.27 2.04 -3.55
N CYS A 27 11.89 1.09 -2.86
CA CYS A 27 12.58 -0.05 -3.47
C CYS A 27 12.26 -1.40 -2.82
N GLY A 28 11.37 -1.45 -1.83
CA GLY A 28 11.07 -2.66 -1.05
C GLY A 28 9.58 -2.81 -0.80
N SER A 29 9.17 -3.90 -0.14
CA SER A 29 7.78 -4.08 0.25
C SER A 29 7.60 -4.50 1.70
N SER A 30 6.59 -3.90 2.32
CA SER A 30 6.10 -4.31 3.64
C SER A 30 5.23 -5.57 3.59
N LEU A 31 4.96 -6.15 2.41
CA LEU A 31 4.08 -7.32 2.24
C LEU A 31 4.47 -8.49 3.15
N ASP A 32 5.76 -8.81 3.23
CA ASP A 32 6.27 -9.92 4.05
C ASP A 32 6.58 -9.52 5.51
N ASN A 33 6.49 -8.23 5.85
CA ASN A 33 6.66 -7.74 7.22
C ASN A 33 5.34 -7.76 8.01
N LEU A 34 4.83 -8.97 8.27
CA LEU A 34 3.53 -9.17 8.93
C LEU A 34 3.40 -8.48 10.28
N ALA A 35 4.49 -8.37 11.05
CA ALA A 35 4.46 -7.71 12.35
C ALA A 35 4.21 -6.20 12.20
N TYR A 36 4.81 -5.57 11.19
CA TYR A 36 4.64 -4.15 10.91
C TYR A 36 3.26 -3.86 10.34
N VAL A 37 2.81 -4.65 9.35
CA VAL A 37 1.43 -4.57 8.81
C VAL A 37 0.40 -4.73 9.94
N LYS A 38 0.56 -5.74 10.81
CA LYS A 38 -0.34 -5.97 11.95
C LYS A 38 -0.38 -4.80 12.94
N SER A 39 0.71 -4.06 13.09
CA SER A 39 0.75 -2.93 14.02
C SER A 39 -0.19 -1.78 13.63
N LEU A 40 -0.51 -1.64 12.34
CA LEU A 40 -1.42 -0.61 11.83
C LEU A 40 -2.91 -1.02 11.92
N TYR A 41 -3.25 -2.28 12.20
CA TYR A 41 -4.66 -2.70 12.29
C TYR A 41 -5.44 -1.93 13.35
N HIS A 42 -4.77 -1.49 14.43
CA HIS A 42 -5.39 -0.72 15.51
C HIS A 42 -5.86 0.68 15.09
N ILE A 43 -5.36 1.18 13.95
CA ILE A 43 -5.71 2.49 13.40
C ILE A 43 -6.31 2.39 11.99
N LEU A 44 -6.60 1.18 11.50
CA LEU A 44 -7.08 0.94 10.15
C LEU A 44 -8.32 1.76 9.80
N ASP A 45 -9.30 1.77 10.70
CA ASP A 45 -10.55 2.52 10.48
C ASP A 45 -10.32 4.02 10.46
N ASP A 46 -9.32 4.52 11.19
CA ASP A 46 -8.94 5.93 11.15
C ASP A 46 -8.29 6.25 9.80
N LEU A 47 -7.36 5.40 9.32
CA LEU A 47 -6.69 5.57 8.03
C LEU A 47 -7.67 5.56 6.85
N LYS A 48 -8.66 4.64 6.86
CA LYS A 48 -9.67 4.53 5.81
C LYS A 48 -10.66 5.69 5.76
N LYS A 49 -10.74 6.52 6.81
CA LYS A 49 -11.59 7.71 6.85
C LYS A 49 -10.88 8.96 6.36
N ILE A 50 -9.57 8.90 6.10
CA ILE A 50 -8.81 10.03 5.59
C ILE A 50 -9.29 10.37 4.19
N SER A 51 -9.55 11.65 3.94
CA SER A 51 -10.07 12.16 2.67
C SER A 51 -9.65 13.61 2.48
N GLU A 52 -9.78 14.13 1.25
CA GLU A 52 -9.55 15.54 0.94
C GLU A 52 -10.31 16.49 1.89
N ASP A 53 -11.51 16.11 2.35
CA ASP A 53 -12.35 16.92 3.24
C ASP A 53 -11.78 17.07 4.65
N ASN A 54 -10.94 16.13 5.12
CA ASN A 54 -10.46 16.13 6.51
C ASN A 54 -8.94 16.10 6.67
N VAL A 55 -8.19 15.87 5.59
CA VAL A 55 -6.74 15.70 5.65
C VAL A 55 -6.00 16.95 6.13
N HIS A 56 -6.54 18.14 5.82
CA HIS A 56 -5.96 19.41 6.29
C HIS A 56 -5.93 19.51 7.83
N GLU A 57 -6.96 19.01 8.52
CA GLU A 57 -6.95 18.95 9.99
C GLU A 57 -5.89 17.98 10.49
N LEU A 58 -5.71 16.84 9.81
CA LEU A 58 -4.70 15.83 10.17
C LEU A 58 -3.27 16.29 9.91
N TRP A 59 -3.03 17.17 8.92
CA TRP A 59 -1.71 17.77 8.65
C TRP A 59 -1.37 18.93 9.59
N THR A 60 -2.39 19.59 10.12
CA THR A 60 -2.19 20.79 10.95
C THR A 60 -1.89 20.37 12.38
N LYS A 61 -0.65 20.61 12.81
CA LYS A 61 -0.19 20.31 14.17
C LYS A 61 -1.07 21.02 15.21
N GLY A 62 -1.51 20.26 16.22
CA GLY A 62 -2.28 20.76 17.35
C GLY A 62 -3.80 20.77 17.15
N THR A 63 -4.32 20.25 16.03
CA THR A 63 -5.76 19.99 15.92
C THR A 63 -6.14 18.74 16.72
N CYS A 64 -7.42 18.62 17.11
CA CYS A 64 -7.90 17.44 17.82
C CYS A 64 -7.70 16.15 17.00
N LYS A 65 -7.99 16.19 15.68
CA LYS A 65 -7.83 15.02 14.80
C LYS A 65 -6.37 14.59 14.67
N GLU A 66 -5.45 15.53 14.52
CA GLU A 66 -4.02 15.24 14.47
C GLU A 66 -3.55 14.59 15.76
N VAL A 67 -3.83 15.20 16.91
CA VAL A 67 -3.41 14.69 18.21
C VAL A 67 -3.96 13.29 18.46
N GLU A 68 -5.26 13.06 18.23
CA GLU A 68 -5.90 11.76 18.44
C GLU A 68 -5.25 10.64 17.60
N LEU A 69 -5.03 10.88 16.30
CA LEU A 69 -4.42 9.88 15.43
C LEU A 69 -2.92 9.71 15.72
N TYR A 70 -2.20 10.80 15.99
CA TYR A 70 -0.77 10.77 16.30
C TYR A 70 -0.49 9.98 17.59
N GLU A 71 -1.30 10.17 18.63
CA GLU A 71 -1.19 9.40 19.88
C GLU A 71 -1.47 7.91 19.68
N LYS A 72 -2.50 7.57 18.89
CA LYS A 72 -2.75 6.17 18.51
C LYS A 72 -1.57 5.58 17.74
N CYS A 73 -1.00 6.32 16.79
CA CYS A 73 0.18 5.91 16.06
C CYS A 73 1.33 5.60 17.03
N LEU A 74 1.67 6.53 17.92
CA LEU A 74 2.74 6.38 18.92
C LEU A 74 2.55 5.14 19.81
N LYS A 75 1.29 4.80 20.13
CA LYS A 75 0.96 3.66 20.99
C LYS A 75 1.06 2.31 20.27
N TYR A 76 0.60 2.24 19.02
CA TYR A 76 0.38 0.95 18.35
C TYR A 76 1.43 0.58 17.31
N ILE A 77 2.02 1.55 16.60
CA ILE A 77 3.00 1.27 15.55
C ILE A 77 4.35 0.96 16.19
N LYS A 78 4.89 -0.23 15.89
CA LYS A 78 6.12 -0.73 16.52
C LYS A 78 7.37 -0.29 15.76
N PHE A 79 7.82 0.94 15.98
CA PHE A 79 9.17 1.37 15.60
C PHE A 79 10.14 1.37 16.78
N LYS A 80 11.33 0.82 16.58
CA LYS A 80 12.39 0.77 17.62
C LYS A 80 12.88 2.16 18.06
N LYS A 81 12.64 3.20 17.25
CA LYS A 81 13.03 4.60 17.50
C LYS A 81 11.84 5.53 17.79
N GLY A 82 10.62 5.01 17.89
CA GLY A 82 9.39 5.81 17.96
C GLY A 82 8.98 6.40 16.61
N ILE A 83 7.84 7.10 16.60
CA ILE A 83 7.30 7.77 15.43
C ILE A 83 7.61 9.26 15.52
N SER A 84 8.17 9.82 14.45
CA SER A 84 8.31 11.27 14.30
C SER A 84 7.02 11.86 13.73
N PHE A 85 6.80 13.15 13.94
CA PHE A 85 5.69 13.86 13.30
C PHE A 85 5.76 13.78 11.76
N GLY A 86 6.97 13.84 11.17
CA GLY A 86 7.15 13.66 9.73
C GLY A 86 6.67 12.29 9.23
N TYR A 87 7.02 11.21 9.95
CA TYR A 87 6.53 9.87 9.64
C TYR A 87 5.00 9.79 9.71
N TYR A 88 4.40 10.43 10.72
CA TYR A 88 2.94 10.51 10.84
C TYR A 88 2.30 11.22 9.63
N LEU A 89 2.86 12.34 9.19
CA LEU A 89 2.35 13.05 8.01
C LEU A 89 2.45 12.19 6.73
N GLU A 90 3.57 11.48 6.55
CA GLU A 90 3.73 10.52 5.45
C GLU A 90 2.71 9.38 5.53
N LEU A 91 2.42 8.86 6.73
CA LEU A 91 1.39 7.84 6.94
C LEU A 91 0.01 8.34 6.48
N VAL A 92 -0.35 9.57 6.87
CA VAL A 92 -1.60 10.23 6.49
C VAL A 92 -1.68 10.40 4.98
N ASN A 93 -0.60 10.87 4.34
CA ASN A 93 -0.55 11.04 2.88
C ASN A 93 -0.67 9.71 2.15
N ASN A 94 0.02 8.68 2.62
CA ASN A 94 -0.03 7.36 2.00
C ASN A 94 -1.42 6.71 2.14
N ALA A 95 -2.10 6.94 3.27
CA ALA A 95 -3.48 6.53 3.46
C ALA A 95 -4.45 7.31 2.57
N LEU A 96 -4.30 8.63 2.44
CA LEU A 96 -5.08 9.45 1.50
C LEU A 96 -4.95 8.90 0.07
N ASN A 97 -3.71 8.75 -0.41
CA ASN A 97 -3.45 8.22 -1.75
C ASN A 97 -4.03 6.80 -1.95
N ALA A 98 -3.96 5.94 -0.94
CA ALA A 98 -4.54 4.61 -1.00
C ALA A 98 -6.08 4.62 -1.02
N ASN A 99 -6.70 5.61 -0.38
CA ASN A 99 -8.15 5.79 -0.36
C ASN A 99 -8.67 6.32 -1.71
N ASP A 100 -7.87 7.09 -2.45
CA ASP A 100 -8.18 7.54 -3.81
C ASP A 100 -8.16 6.40 -4.83
N GLY A 101 -7.42 5.32 -4.54
CA GLY A 101 -7.43 4.10 -5.32
C GLY A 101 -6.12 3.33 -5.22
N ILE A 102 -6.19 2.04 -5.51
CA ILE A 102 -5.02 1.18 -5.61
C ILE A 102 -4.86 0.78 -7.06
N TYR A 103 -3.76 1.21 -7.67
CA TYR A 103 -3.49 1.11 -9.09
C TYR A 103 -2.58 -0.08 -9.40
N PRO A 104 -2.40 -0.47 -10.68
CA PRO A 104 -1.52 -1.58 -11.03
C PRO A 104 -0.08 -1.39 -10.54
N HIS A 105 0.47 -0.18 -10.66
CA HIS A 105 1.82 0.14 -10.17
C HIS A 105 1.96 -0.11 -8.67
N ASP A 106 0.89 0.10 -7.90
CA ASP A 106 0.89 -0.17 -6.47
C ASP A 106 1.00 -1.66 -6.19
N ILE A 107 0.23 -2.49 -6.91
CA ILE A 107 0.29 -3.95 -6.78
C ILE A 107 1.67 -4.47 -7.19
N VAL A 108 2.26 -3.94 -8.26
CA VAL A 108 3.63 -4.24 -8.67
C VAL A 108 4.61 -3.88 -7.54
N HIS A 109 4.44 -2.71 -6.93
CA HIS A 109 5.28 -2.27 -5.83
C HIS A 109 5.12 -3.14 -4.57
N MET A 110 3.91 -3.61 -4.25
CA MET A 110 3.69 -4.61 -3.19
C MET A 110 4.43 -5.92 -3.44
N CYS A 111 4.71 -6.23 -4.71
CA CYS A 111 5.40 -7.44 -5.10
C CYS A 111 6.90 -7.22 -5.34
N SER A 112 7.45 -6.02 -5.13
CA SER A 112 8.81 -5.63 -5.57
C SER A 112 9.92 -6.56 -5.06
N ASP A 113 9.83 -6.99 -3.80
CA ASP A 113 10.78 -7.93 -3.20
C ASP A 113 10.72 -9.32 -3.82
N ARG A 114 9.58 -9.69 -4.42
CA ARG A 114 9.33 -11.00 -5.02
C ARG A 114 9.52 -10.99 -6.55
N LEU A 115 9.14 -9.89 -7.20
CA LEU A 115 9.07 -9.71 -8.65
C LEU A 115 10.00 -8.60 -9.13
N SER A 116 11.28 -8.66 -8.74
CA SER A 116 12.29 -7.76 -9.29
C SER A 116 12.62 -8.12 -10.74
N ILE A 117 13.07 -7.13 -11.53
CA ILE A 117 13.54 -7.36 -12.90
C ILE A 117 14.65 -8.42 -12.97
N SER A 118 15.49 -8.51 -11.93
CA SER A 118 16.53 -9.53 -11.82
C SER A 118 15.98 -10.96 -11.62
N LYS A 119 14.75 -11.10 -11.12
CA LYS A 119 14.08 -12.39 -10.90
C LYS A 119 13.17 -12.79 -12.06
N THR A 120 12.51 -11.81 -12.68
CA THR A 120 11.47 -12.05 -13.69
C THR A 120 11.92 -11.73 -15.12
N GLY A 121 12.93 -10.88 -15.29
CA GLY A 121 13.31 -10.29 -16.59
C GLY A 121 12.36 -9.18 -17.08
N LEU A 122 11.29 -8.88 -16.32
CA LEU A 122 10.25 -7.94 -16.73
C LEU A 122 10.46 -6.56 -16.10
N PRO A 123 10.39 -5.47 -16.88
CA PRO A 123 10.32 -4.12 -16.35
C PRO A 123 8.94 -3.85 -15.70
N SER A 124 8.87 -2.83 -14.83
CA SER A 124 7.65 -2.54 -14.04
C SER A 124 6.39 -2.34 -14.89
N HIS A 125 6.50 -1.66 -16.03
CA HIS A 125 5.34 -1.43 -16.91
C HIS A 125 4.79 -2.72 -17.51
N GLU A 126 5.63 -3.72 -17.81
CA GLU A 126 5.16 -5.04 -18.25
C GLU A 126 4.48 -5.79 -17.10
N LEU A 127 4.99 -5.67 -15.88
CA LEU A 127 4.33 -6.23 -14.69
C LEU A 127 2.97 -5.57 -14.42
N GLU A 128 2.82 -4.27 -14.66
CA GLU A 128 1.52 -3.58 -14.56
C GLU A 128 0.50 -4.11 -15.56
N GLU A 129 0.93 -4.40 -16.79
CA GLU A 129 0.06 -5.04 -17.79
C GLU A 129 -0.35 -6.46 -17.36
N GLU A 130 0.56 -7.22 -16.76
CA GLU A 130 0.21 -8.53 -16.20
C GLU A 130 -0.77 -8.42 -15.02
N VAL A 131 -0.65 -7.41 -14.17
CA VAL A 131 -1.66 -7.11 -13.13
C VAL A 131 -3.03 -6.87 -13.75
N ARG A 132 -3.10 -6.06 -14.82
CA ARG A 132 -4.37 -5.75 -15.53
C ARG A 132 -5.00 -6.98 -16.17
N LYS A 133 -4.19 -7.94 -16.64
CA LYS A 133 -4.68 -9.19 -17.24
C LYS A 133 -5.11 -10.21 -16.18
N PHE A 134 -4.36 -10.30 -15.08
CA PHE A 134 -4.55 -11.33 -14.07
C PHE A 134 -5.71 -11.03 -13.12
N PHE A 135 -5.82 -9.77 -12.65
CA PHE A 135 -6.80 -9.41 -11.62
C PHE A 135 -8.10 -8.86 -12.22
N ASN A 136 -9.22 -9.30 -11.67
CA ASN A 136 -10.52 -8.73 -11.96
C ASN A 136 -10.80 -7.55 -11.03
N LYS A 137 -10.97 -6.35 -11.59
CA LYS A 137 -11.25 -5.10 -10.84
C LYS A 137 -12.49 -5.15 -9.93
N ASN A 138 -13.43 -6.04 -10.21
CA ASN A 138 -14.67 -6.20 -9.43
C ASN A 138 -14.52 -7.18 -8.24
N VAL A 139 -13.34 -7.77 -8.08
CA VAL A 139 -13.04 -8.73 -7.01
C VAL A 139 -12.05 -8.10 -6.04
N VAL A 140 -12.28 -8.31 -4.74
CA VAL A 140 -11.36 -7.84 -3.70
C VAL A 140 -10.10 -8.70 -3.73
N ILE A 141 -8.97 -8.10 -4.09
CA ILE A 141 -7.67 -8.79 -4.11
C ILE A 141 -7.23 -9.09 -2.68
N SER A 142 -6.88 -10.34 -2.45
CA SER A 142 -6.38 -10.87 -1.18
C SER A 142 -4.90 -11.23 -1.26
N ARG A 143 -4.27 -11.46 -0.09
CA ARG A 143 -2.89 -11.96 -0.02
C ARG A 143 -2.70 -13.25 -0.81
N LYS A 144 -3.68 -14.15 -0.76
CA LYS A 144 -3.66 -15.40 -1.52
C LYS A 144 -3.59 -15.15 -3.03
N GLU A 145 -4.37 -14.20 -3.55
CA GLU A 145 -4.34 -13.88 -4.97
C GLU A 145 -3.03 -13.18 -5.39
N ILE A 146 -2.42 -12.39 -4.48
CA ILE A 146 -1.05 -11.88 -4.68
C ILE A 146 -0.03 -13.04 -4.74
N ASP A 147 -0.14 -14.03 -3.87
CA ASP A 147 0.72 -15.21 -3.90
C ASP A 147 0.52 -16.01 -5.20
N GLU A 148 -0.72 -16.14 -5.68
CA GLU A 148 -1.05 -16.80 -6.96
C GLU A 148 -0.47 -16.03 -8.15
N PHE A 149 -0.62 -14.70 -8.17
CA PHE A 149 -0.06 -13.82 -9.20
C PHE A 149 1.48 -13.90 -9.24
N THR A 150 2.14 -13.75 -8.09
CA THR A 150 3.62 -13.82 -8.03
C THR A 150 4.14 -15.18 -8.50
N ASN A 151 3.47 -16.27 -8.14
CA ASN A 151 3.78 -17.61 -8.63
C ASN A 151 3.52 -17.76 -10.13
N HIS A 152 2.43 -17.18 -10.65
CA HIS A 152 2.12 -17.18 -12.08
C HIS A 152 3.24 -16.53 -12.89
N ILE A 153 3.72 -15.34 -12.48
CA ILE A 153 4.82 -14.64 -13.15
C ILE A 153 6.12 -15.45 -13.08
N LEU A 154 6.48 -15.97 -11.90
CA LEU A 154 7.73 -16.71 -11.71
C LEU A 154 7.75 -18.06 -12.46
N LYS A 155 6.61 -18.75 -12.55
CA LYS A 155 6.47 -20.03 -13.30
C LYS A 155 6.25 -19.83 -14.79
N GLY A 156 5.65 -18.71 -15.19
CA GLY A 156 5.40 -18.33 -16.57
C GLY A 156 6.68 -18.22 -17.41
N GLY A 157 7.84 -18.17 -16.76
CA GLY A 157 9.11 -18.42 -17.42
C GLY A 157 9.39 -17.41 -18.53
N TYR A 158 9.38 -16.12 -18.21
CA TYR A 158 10.05 -15.09 -19.03
C TYR A 158 11.58 -15.22 -18.90
N ARG A 159 12.10 -16.46 -18.98
CA ARG A 159 13.51 -16.72 -19.21
C ARG A 159 13.72 -16.56 -20.71
N LYS A 160 14.19 -15.39 -21.12
CA LYS A 160 14.92 -15.28 -22.39
C LYS A 160 16.23 -16.07 -22.27
#